data_AF-A0A432QYM0-F1
#
_entry.id   AF-A0A432QYM0-F1
#
_cell.length_a   1.000
_cell.length_b   1.000
_cell.length_c   1.000
_cell.angle_alpha   90.00
_cell.angle_beta   90.00
_cell.angle_gamma   90.00
#
_symmetry.space_group_name_H-M   'P 1'
#
loop_
_entity.id
_entity.type
_entity.pdbx_description
1 polymer ?
#
loop_
_entity_poly.entity_id
_entity_poly.type
_entity_poly.pdbx_seq_one_letter_code
_entity_poly.pdbx_strand_id
1 'polypeptide(L)' 'MDEKRTEAKESREGFTELKLLIPDNLYRAYQRCSWIITHETGRDQLEIMEELVHDFLVKHQC' A
#
# COMPACT_ATOMS: atom_id res chain seq x y z
N MET A 1 -10.21 14.53 -29.36
CA MET A 1 -10.18 15.22 -28.05
C MET A 1 -9.44 14.29 -27.14
N ASP A 2 -8.12 14.41 -27.16
CA ASP A 2 -7.20 13.50 -26.48
C ASP A 2 -6.77 14.20 -25.19
N GLU A 3 -7.54 13.96 -24.13
CA GLU A 3 -7.27 14.45 -22.81
C GLU A 3 -6.06 13.68 -22.24
N LYS A 4 -4.85 14.16 -22.54
CA LYS A 4 -3.64 13.74 -21.84
C LYS A 4 -3.76 14.16 -20.39
N ARG A 5 -4.25 13.25 -19.55
CA ARG A 5 -4.17 13.34 -18.10
C ARG A 5 -2.69 13.26 -17.71
N THR A 6 -2.08 14.43 -17.49
CA THR A 6 -0.71 14.55 -17.01
C THR A 6 -0.69 14.04 -15.57
N GLU A 7 -0.30 12.79 -15.36
CA GLU A 7 -0.02 12.27 -14.02
C GLU A 7 1.18 13.04 -13.45
N ALA A 8 0.91 13.82 -12.41
CA ALA A 8 1.91 14.53 -11.65
C ALA A 8 2.93 13.51 -11.11
N LYS A 9 4.15 13.59 -11.63
CA LYS A 9 5.26 12.75 -11.21
C LYS A 9 5.78 13.31 -9.87
N GLU A 10 5.07 13.05 -8.78
CA GLU A 10 5.56 13.32 -7.44
C GLU A 10 6.91 12.61 -7.24
N SER A 11 7.89 13.37 -6.76
CA SER A 11 9.24 12.87 -6.46
C SER A 11 9.15 11.87 -5.31
N ARG A 12 9.25 10.57 -5.61
CA ARG A 12 9.30 9.46 -4.63
C ARG A 12 10.63 9.41 -3.86
N GLU A 13 11.23 10.55 -3.56
CA GLU A 13 12.48 10.60 -2.79
C GLU A 13 12.22 10.03 -1.38
N GLY A 14 13.01 9.05 -0.97
CA GLY A 14 12.87 8.37 0.32
C GLY A 14 12.06 7.08 0.33
N PHE A 15 11.36 6.73 -0.75
CA PHE A 15 10.62 5.46 -0.84
C PHE A 15 11.44 4.34 -1.49
N THR A 16 11.29 3.11 -0.99
CA THR A 16 11.92 1.90 -1.56
C THR A 16 10.85 0.91 -2.03
N GLU A 17 11.08 0.26 -3.17
CA GLU A 17 10.17 -0.75 -3.71
C GLU A 17 10.33 -2.09 -2.98
N LEU A 18 9.21 -2.64 -2.48
CA LEU A 18 9.15 -3.97 -1.89
C LEU A 18 8.47 -4.95 -2.86
N LYS A 19 9.17 -6.02 -3.26
CA LYS A 19 8.63 -7.10 -4.10
C LYS A 19 8.47 -8.38 -3.29
N LEU A 20 7.26 -8.92 -3.28
CA LEU A 20 6.93 -10.17 -2.60
C LEU A 20 6.39 -11.19 -3.61
N LEU A 21 6.86 -12.43 -3.49
CA LEU A 21 6.24 -13.58 -4.15
C LEU A 21 5.33 -14.27 -3.14
N ILE A 22 4.03 -14.32 -3.44
CA ILE A 22 3.00 -14.93 -2.59
C ILE A 22 2.14 -15.90 -3.39
N PRO A 23 1.52 -16.91 -2.74
CA PRO A 23 0.52 -17.77 -3.36
C PRO A 23 -0.61 -17.00 -4.07
N ASP A 24 -1.11 -17.51 -5.20
CA ASP A 24 -2.14 -16.85 -6.03
C ASP A 24 -3.42 -16.52 -5.25
N ASN A 25 -3.86 -17.43 -4.39
CA ASN A 25 -5.04 -17.21 -3.54
C ASN A 25 -4.85 -16.02 -2.58
N LEU A 26 -3.64 -15.85 -2.04
CA LEU A 26 -3.31 -14.71 -1.18
C LEU A 26 -3.20 -13.43 -1.98
N TYR A 27 -2.69 -13.47 -3.21
CA TYR A 27 -2.68 -12.29 -4.10
C TYR A 27 -4.09 -11.76 -4.36
N ARG A 28 -5.03 -12.64 -4.72
CA ARG A 28 -6.43 -12.25 -4.95
C ARG A 28 -7.09 -11.73 -3.68
N ALA A 29 -6.84 -12.40 -2.55
CA ALA A 29 -7.36 -11.96 -1.25
C ALA A 29 -6.81 -10.57 -0.88
N TYR A 30 -5.51 -10.36 -1.09
CA TYR A 30 -4.83 -9.09 -0.84
C TYR A 30 -5.46 -7.95 -1.64
N GLN A 31 -5.62 -8.10 -2.96
CA GLN A 31 -6.27 -7.09 -3.80
C GLN A 31 -7.65 -6.69 -3.29
N ARG A 32 -8.47 -7.69 -2.92
CA ARG A 32 -9.82 -7.44 -2.41
C ARG A 32 -9.79 -6.74 -1.06
N CYS A 33 -8.95 -7.21 -0.13
CA CYS A 33 -8.85 -6.62 1.21
C CYS A 33 -8.34 -5.18 1.14
N SER A 34 -7.29 -4.90 0.35
CA SER A 34 -6.77 -3.53 0.17
C SER A 34 -7.85 -2.61 -0.38
N TRP A 35 -8.63 -3.07 -1.37
CA TRP A 35 -9.74 -2.28 -1.91
C TRP A 35 -10.80 -1.96 -0.85
N ILE A 36 -11.21 -2.96 -0.06
CA ILE A 36 -12.19 -2.78 1.02
C ILE A 36 -11.67 -1.75 2.05
N ILE A 37 -10.45 -1.94 2.55
CA ILE A 37 -9.90 -1.08 3.62
C ILE A 37 -9.77 0.36 3.13
N THR A 38 -9.24 0.58 1.92
CA THR A 38 -9.14 1.92 1.34
C THR A 38 -10.52 2.58 1.17
N HIS A 39 -11.53 1.83 0.76
CA HIS A 39 -12.88 2.38 0.62
C HIS A 39 -13.57 2.68 1.96
N GLU A 40 -13.40 1.83 2.96
CA GLU A 40 -14.05 1.98 4.27
C GLU A 40 -13.39 3.04 5.14
N THR A 41 -12.06 3.16 5.06
CA THR A 41 -11.27 4.04 5.95
C THR A 41 -10.79 5.31 5.26
N GLY A 42 -10.81 5.36 3.93
CA GLY A 42 -10.21 6.43 3.13
C GLY A 42 -8.67 6.42 3.12
N ARG A 43 -8.05 5.42 3.76
CA ARG A 43 -6.59 5.33 3.91
C ARG A 43 -5.94 4.65 2.73
N ASP A 44 -4.73 5.08 2.42
CA ASP A 44 -3.95 4.42 1.38
C ASP A 44 -3.26 3.14 1.90
N GLN A 45 -2.85 2.29 0.95
CA GLN A 45 -2.20 1.02 1.26
C GLN A 45 -0.86 1.18 2.02
N LEU A 46 -0.16 2.30 1.80
CA LEU A 46 1.13 2.58 2.39
C LEU A 46 0.97 3.01 3.85
N GLU A 47 -0.01 3.86 4.17
CA GLU A 47 -0.40 4.24 5.53
C GLU A 47 -0.83 3.02 6.35
N ILE A 48 -1.57 2.09 5.75
CA ILE A 48 -1.97 0.84 6.41
C ILE A 48 -0.74 -0.02 6.69
N MET A 49 0.16 -0.14 5.70
CA MET A 49 1.41 -0.91 5.87
C MET A 49 2.33 -0.28 6.93
N GLU A 50 2.46 1.04 6.94
CA GLU A 50 3.25 1.79 7.92
C GLU A 50 2.74 1.54 9.34
N GLU A 51 1.44 1.72 9.59
CA GLU A 51 0.85 1.45 10.90
C GLU A 51 1.10 0.00 11.35
N LEU A 52 0.86 -0.98 10.48
CA LEU A 52 1.06 -2.39 10.82
C LEU A 52 2.52 -2.71 11.19
N VAL A 53 3.48 -2.15 10.46
CA VAL A 53 4.91 -2.36 10.73
C VAL A 53 5.32 -1.62 12.00
N HIS A 54 4.93 -0.35 12.17
CA HIS A 54 5.26 0.43 13.35
C HIS A 54 4.67 -0.18 14.62
N ASP A 55 3.40 -0.59 14.61
CA ASP A 55 2.74 -1.25 15.73
C ASP A 55 3.46 -2.54 16.11
N PHE A 56 3.90 -3.32 15.10
CA PHE A 56 4.68 -4.52 15.33
C PHE A 56 6.05 -4.21 15.96
N LEU A 57 6.78 -3.23 15.43
CA LEU A 57 8.09 -2.82 15.96
C LEU A 57 8.00 -2.31 17.39
N VAL A 58 7.05 -1.41 17.68
CA VAL A 58 6.79 -0.88 19.03
C VAL A 58 6.46 -2.02 19.99
N LYS A 59 5.57 -2.93 19.58
CA LYS A 59 5.19 -4.09 20.41
C LYS A 59 6.38 -5.01 20.72
N HIS A 60 7.31 -5.16 19.78
CA HIS A 60 8.48 -6.04 19.93
C HIS A 60 9.76 -5.33 20.38
N GLN A 61 9.69 -4.02 20.67
CA GLN A 61 10.83 -3.17 21.06
C GLN A 61 12.03 -3.29 20.11
N CYS A 62 11.73 -3.31 18.81
CA CYS A 62 12.72 -3.32 17.73
C CYS A 62 12.95 -1.91 17.18
#